data_AF-A0A1X7TZ00-F1
#
_entry.id   AF-A0A1X7TZ00-F1
#
_cell.length_a   1.000
_cell.length_b   1.000
_cell.length_c   1.000
_cell.angle_alpha   90.00
_cell.angle_beta   90.00
_cell.angle_gamma   90.00
#
_symmetry.space_group_name_H-M   'P 1'
#
loop_
_entity.id
_entity.type
_entity.pdbx_description
1 polymer ?
#
loop_
_entity_poly.entity_id
_entity_poly.type
_entity_poly.pdbx_seq_one_letter_code
_entity_poly.pdbx_strand_id
1 'polypeptide(L)'
;MHKWAQSDSRAADITSNVAEMIAVDCQPMSIVDDIGFTRVLHVAEPSYTLPCRKYLTDTVIPRVYSELHMKQRLKQDVFTQWNSTLQYMLQSIIAQKAAFNTE
;
A
#
# COMPACT_ATOMS: atom_id res chain seq x y z
N MET A 1 20.76 16.59 3.52
CA MET A 1 19.97 16.38 2.29
C MET A 1 18.55 16.87 2.53
N HIS A 2 17.95 17.54 1.55
CA HIS A 2 16.57 18.00 1.63
C HIS A 2 15.61 16.82 1.49
N LYS A 3 14.68 16.65 2.43
CA LYS A 3 13.66 15.59 2.36
C LYS A 3 12.58 15.94 1.36
N TRP A 4 12.12 14.97 0.58
CA TRP A 4 11.01 15.19 -0.35
C TRP A 4 9.70 15.35 0.39
N ALA A 5 8.86 16.25 -0.12
CA ALA A 5 7.46 16.32 0.27
C ALA A 5 6.72 15.09 -0.27
N GLN A 6 5.61 14.73 0.36
CA GLN A 6 4.80 13.59 -0.08
C GLN A 6 4.15 13.81 -1.45
N SER A 7 3.99 15.07 -1.86
CA SER A 7 3.53 15.47 -3.20
C SER A 7 4.62 15.43 -4.27
N ASP A 8 5.89 15.22 -3.91
CA ASP A 8 6.97 15.04 -4.88
C ASP A 8 6.71 13.75 -5.66
N SER A 9 6.75 13.82 -6.99
CA SER A 9 6.46 12.67 -7.85
C SER A 9 7.36 11.48 -7.54
N ARG A 10 8.64 11.72 -7.22
CA ARG A 10 9.60 10.64 -6.89
C ARG A 10 9.22 9.94 -5.59
N ALA A 11 8.76 10.70 -4.59
CA ALA A 11 8.30 10.13 -3.33
C ALA A 11 7.01 9.33 -3.53
N ALA A 12 6.10 9.83 -4.37
CA ALA A 12 4.86 9.13 -4.71
C ALA A 12 5.12 7.82 -5.46
N ASP A 13 6.08 7.80 -6.39
CA ASP A 13 6.46 6.62 -7.16
C ASP A 13 7.06 5.53 -6.26
N ILE A 14 8.03 5.88 -5.40
CA ILE A 14 8.61 4.93 -4.43
C ILE A 14 7.51 4.39 -3.51
N THR A 15 6.64 5.27 -3.01
CA THR A 15 5.54 4.86 -2.12
C THR A 15 4.58 3.87 -2.80
N SER A 16 4.30 4.08 -4.09
CA SER A 16 3.42 3.20 -4.87
C SER A 16 4.10 1.84 -5.12
N ASN A 17 5.39 1.82 -5.44
CA ASN A 17 6.17 0.58 -5.57
C ASN A 17 6.27 -0.19 -4.26
N VAL A 18 6.40 0.49 -3.12
CA VAL A 18 6.38 -0.17 -1.79
C VAL A 18 5.02 -0.79 -1.52
N ALA A 19 3.92 -0.09 -1.83
CA ALA A 19 2.58 -0.63 -1.70
C ALA A 19 2.34 -1.85 -2.63
N GLU A 20 2.87 -1.79 -3.86
CA GLU A 20 2.84 -2.92 -4.79
C GLU A 20 3.64 -4.12 -4.26
N MET A 21 4.87 -3.92 -3.78
CA MET A 21 5.69 -4.97 -3.15
C MET A 21 4.93 -5.62 -1.99
N ILE A 22 4.31 -4.82 -1.10
CA ILE A 22 3.51 -5.36 0.01
C ILE A 22 2.38 -6.25 -0.49
N ALA A 23 1.68 -5.82 -1.55
CA ALA A 23 0.55 -6.56 -2.11
C ALA A 23 0.98 -7.83 -2.87
N VAL A 24 2.02 -7.73 -3.71
CA VAL A 24 2.53 -8.83 -4.56
C VAL A 24 3.20 -9.89 -3.71
N ASP A 25 4.05 -9.48 -2.77
CA ASP A 25 4.84 -10.40 -1.93
C ASP A 25 4.11 -10.78 -0.63
N CYS A 26 2.83 -10.40 -0.50
CA CYS A 26 1.98 -10.66 0.67
C CYS A 26 2.65 -10.26 2.01
N GLN A 27 3.40 -9.15 2.02
CA GLN A 27 4.13 -8.72 3.21
C GLN A 27 3.18 -8.16 4.28
N PRO A 28 3.51 -8.28 5.57
CA PRO A 28 2.75 -7.59 6.61
C PRO A 28 2.90 -6.07 6.46
N MET A 29 1.82 -5.32 6.71
CA MET A 29 1.84 -3.85 6.67
C MET A 29 2.85 -3.22 7.66
N SER A 30 3.28 -3.97 8.67
CA SER A 30 4.31 -3.54 9.62
C SER A 30 5.71 -3.47 9.03
N ILE A 31 5.96 -4.01 7.83
CA ILE A 31 7.29 -4.00 7.20
C ILE A 31 7.86 -2.57 7.07
N VAL A 32 7.00 -1.56 6.99
CA VAL A 32 7.44 -0.16 6.91
C VAL A 32 7.98 0.40 8.22
N ASP A 33 7.74 -0.29 9.32
CA ASP A 33 8.34 0.03 10.62
C ASP A 33 9.61 -0.80 10.88
N ASP A 34 9.94 -1.76 10.00
CA ASP A 34 11.09 -2.62 10.18
C ASP A 34 12.39 -1.82 9.99
N ILE A 35 13.27 -1.96 10.97
CA ILE A 35 14.56 -1.25 11.03
C ILE A 35 15.42 -1.61 9.81
N GLY A 36 15.43 -2.88 9.41
CA GLY A 36 16.20 -3.35 8.25
C GLY A 36 15.73 -2.73 6.95
N PHE A 37 14.42 -2.76 6.70
CA PHE A 37 13.82 -2.20 5.49
C PHE A 37 14.03 -0.68 5.41
N THR A 38 13.79 0.02 6.53
CA THR A 38 14.01 1.46 6.64
C THR A 38 15.47 1.85 6.34
N ARG A 39 16.44 1.06 6.82
CA ARG A 39 17.86 1.29 6.55
C ARG A 39 18.21 1.11 5.08
N VAL A 40 17.69 0.05 4.44
CA VAL A 40 17.90 -0.19 3.00
C VAL A 40 17.40 0.99 2.18
N LEU A 41 16.17 1.45 2.44
CA LEU A 41 15.61 2.61 1.75
C LEU A 41 16.38 3.89 2.03
N HIS A 42 16.87 4.09 3.26
CA HIS A 42 17.66 5.26 3.59
C HIS A 42 19.00 5.31 2.85
N VAL A 43 19.64 4.16 2.64
CA VAL A 43 20.88 4.07 1.84
C VAL A 43 20.59 4.23 0.36
N ALA A 44 19.53 3.61 -0.14
CA ALA A 44 19.16 3.65 -1.55
C ALA A 44 18.67 5.04 -1.99
N GLU A 45 17.82 5.69 -1.19
CA GLU A 45 17.32 7.04 -1.45
C GLU A 45 17.17 7.84 -0.14
N PRO A 46 18.23 8.56 0.28
CA PRO A 46 18.23 9.29 1.54
C PRO A 46 17.23 10.46 1.60
N SER A 47 16.78 10.97 0.45
CA SER A 47 15.82 12.09 0.39
C SER A 47 14.39 11.63 0.62
N TYR A 48 14.12 10.33 0.43
CA TYR A 48 12.82 9.74 0.68
C TYR A 48 12.54 9.58 2.17
N THR A 49 11.26 9.68 2.52
CA THR A 49 10.75 9.39 3.86
C THR A 49 9.61 8.40 3.69
N LEU A 50 9.81 7.19 4.21
CA LEU A 50 8.81 6.14 4.15
C LEU A 50 7.58 6.56 4.98
N PRO A 51 6.36 6.50 4.41
CA PRO A 51 5.15 6.85 5.14
C PRO A 51 4.86 5.84 6.23
N CYS A 52 4.15 6.30 7.26
CA CYS A 52 3.74 5.41 8.34
C CYS A 52 2.70 4.40 7.87
N ARG A 53 2.67 3.25 8.54
CA ARG A 53 1.73 2.15 8.30
C ARG A 53 0.28 2.61 8.17
N LYS A 54 -0.17 3.52 9.04
CA LYS A 54 -1.55 4.03 9.00
C LYS A 54 -1.87 4.71 7.67
N TYR A 55 -0.96 5.56 7.18
CA TYR A 55 -1.15 6.25 5.90
C TYR A 55 -1.15 5.27 4.72
N LEU A 56 -0.29 4.24 4.76
CA LEU A 56 -0.27 3.19 3.74
C LEU A 56 -1.59 2.42 3.69
N THR A 57 -2.07 1.95 4.84
CA THR A 57 -3.32 1.19 4.96
C THR A 57 -4.54 2.02 4.57
N ASP A 58 -4.66 3.24 5.10
CA ASP A 58 -5.90 4.03 4.97
C ASP A 58 -5.99 4.77 3.64
N THR A 59 -4.85 5.07 2.99
CA THR A 59 -4.81 5.96 1.82
C THR A 59 -4.13 5.32 0.61
N VAL A 60 -2.88 4.89 0.75
CA VAL A 60 -2.06 4.49 -0.42
C VAL A 60 -2.55 3.19 -1.02
N ILE A 61 -2.79 2.17 -0.20
CA ILE A 61 -3.17 0.84 -0.69
C ILE A 61 -4.55 0.84 -1.34
N PRO A 62 -5.60 1.45 -0.75
CA PRO A 62 -6.88 1.61 -1.43
C PRO A 62 -6.76 2.34 -2.77
N ARG A 63 -5.89 3.36 -2.84
CA ARG A 63 -5.63 4.11 -4.07
C ARG A 63 -4.94 3.24 -5.13
N VAL A 64 -3.80 2.64 -4.78
CA VAL A 64 -3.01 1.76 -5.66
C VAL A 64 -3.83 0.58 -6.15
N TYR A 65 -4.67 -0.02 -5.30
CA TYR A 65 -5.58 -1.10 -5.69
C TYR A 65 -6.72 -0.65 -6.61
N SER A 66 -7.13 0.62 -6.53
CA SER A 66 -8.15 1.18 -7.43
C SER A 66 -7.58 1.61 -8.78
N GLU A 67 -6.33 2.07 -8.81
CA GLU A 67 -5.61 2.52 -10.01
C GLU A 67 -5.07 1.32 -10.79
N LEU A 68 -4.41 0.40 -10.10
CA LEU A 68 -4.07 -0.91 -10.65
C LEU A 68 -5.38 -1.67 -10.79
N HIS A 69 -5.84 -1.86 -12.02
CA HIS A 69 -6.91 -2.80 -12.34
C HIS A 69 -6.42 -4.23 -12.04
N MET A 70 -6.19 -4.58 -10.77
CA MET A 70 -5.88 -5.93 -10.29
C MET A 70 -7.15 -6.80 -10.35
N LYS A 71 -7.87 -6.75 -11.47
CA LYS A 71 -8.99 -7.65 -11.77
C LYS A 71 -8.53 -9.09 -12.06
N GLN A 72 -7.24 -9.37 -12.24
CA GLN A 72 -6.82 -10.66 -12.81
C GLN A 72 -5.64 -11.39 -12.15
N ARG A 73 -4.73 -10.77 -11.39
CA ARG A 73 -3.57 -11.50 -10.80
C ARG A 73 -3.70 -11.86 -9.32
N LEU A 74 -4.52 -11.14 -8.55
CA LEU A 74 -4.81 -11.49 -7.14
C LEU A 74 -5.82 -12.62 -6.97
N LYS A 75 -6.30 -13.23 -8.06
CA LYS A 75 -7.26 -14.34 -7.98
C LYS A 75 -6.63 -15.70 -7.68
N GLN A 76 -5.30 -15.85 -7.77
CA GLN A 76 -4.68 -17.17 -7.76
C GLN A 76 -4.03 -17.60 -6.44
N ASP A 77 -3.52 -16.71 -5.59
CA ASP A 77 -2.79 -17.13 -4.36
C ASP A 77 -3.37 -16.59 -3.03
N VAL A 78 -4.54 -15.97 -3.05
CA VAL A 78 -5.06 -15.15 -1.93
C VAL A 78 -5.89 -15.93 -0.90
N PHE A 79 -6.21 -17.21 -1.12
CA PHE A 79 -7.24 -17.87 -0.30
C PHE A 79 -6.81 -18.29 1.12
N THR A 80 -5.52 -18.40 1.45
CA THR A 80 -5.13 -19.05 2.72
C THR A 80 -4.26 -18.25 3.68
N GLN A 81 -3.85 -17.02 3.34
CA GLN A 81 -2.96 -16.24 4.22
C GLN A 81 -3.38 -14.79 4.47
N TRP A 82 -4.48 -14.33 3.88
CA TRP A 82 -4.96 -12.97 4.10
C TRP A 82 -5.60 -12.86 5.47
N ASN A 83 -4.79 -12.46 6.45
CA ASN A 83 -5.25 -12.16 7.80
C ASN A 83 -6.42 -11.16 7.74
N SER A 84 -7.47 -11.53 8.45
CA SER A 84 -8.86 -11.13 8.26
C SER A 84 -9.13 -9.63 8.15
N THR A 85 -8.28 -8.76 8.69
CA THR A 85 -8.48 -7.30 8.73
C THR A 85 -8.48 -6.63 7.35
N LEU A 86 -7.55 -6.98 6.45
CA LEU A 86 -7.47 -6.32 5.13
C LEU A 86 -8.61 -6.78 4.22
N GLN A 87 -9.01 -8.05 4.30
CA GLN A 87 -10.18 -8.56 3.60
C GLN A 87 -11.45 -7.83 4.07
N TYR A 88 -11.64 -7.68 5.38
CA TYR A 88 -12.77 -6.91 5.91
C TYR A 88 -12.73 -5.44 5.47
N MET A 89 -11.55 -4.82 5.43
CA MET A 89 -11.40 -3.43 4.98
C MET A 89 -11.72 -3.28 3.49
N LEU A 90 -11.27 -4.22 2.66
CA LEU A 90 -11.59 -4.21 1.23
C LEU A 90 -13.09 -4.47 0.99
N GLN A 91 -13.70 -5.40 1.73
CA GLN A 91 -15.14 -5.63 1.66
C GLN A 91 -15.95 -4.40 2.10
N SER A 92 -15.54 -3.70 3.16
CA SER A 92 -16.23 -2.51 3.62
C SER A 92 -16.11 -1.34 2.63
N ILE A 93 -14.95 -1.15 2.00
CA ILE A 93 -14.75 -0.14 0.94
C ILE A 93 -15.62 -0.45 -0.29
N ILE A 94 -15.70 -1.72 -0.71
CA ILE A 94 -16.56 -2.15 -1.83
C ILE A 94 -18.04 -1.91 -1.49
N ALA A 95 -18.46 -2.25 -0.26
CA ALA A 95 -19.83 -2.02 0.20
C ALA A 95 -20.19 -0.52 0.25
N GLN A 96 -19.28 0.33 0.72
CA GLN A 96 -19.46 1.79 0.74
C GLN A 96 -19.58 2.38 -0.68
N LYS A 97 -18.74 1.92 -1.61
CA LYS A 97 -18.81 2.34 -3.02
C LYS A 97 -20.10 1.85 -3.72
N ALA A 98 -20.59 0.66 -3.38
CA ALA A 98 -21.86 0.15 -3.91
C ALA A 98 -23.05 0.98 -3.39
N ALA A 99 -23.08 1.30 -2.10
CA ALA A 99 -24.12 2.11 -1.49
C ALA A 99 -24.18 3.54 -2.08
N PHE A 100 -23.01 4.14 -2.35
CA PHE A 100 -22.92 5.48 -2.96
C PHE A 100 -23.35 5.52 -4.43
N ASN A 101 -23.28 4.40 -5.16
CA ASN A 101 -23.63 4.34 -6.58
C ASN A 101 -25.10 3.93 -6.83
N THR A 102 -25.89 3.71 -5.77
CA THR A 102 -27.31 3.31 -5.84
C THR A 102 -28.30 4.43 -5.52
N GLU A 103 -27.82 5.67 -5.38
CA GLU A 103 -28.64 6.90 -5.36
C GLU A 103 -28.48 7.66 -6.69
#